data_AF-E1QRL2-F1
#
_entry.id   AF-E1QRL2-F1
#
_cell.length_a   1.000
_cell.length_b   1.000
_cell.length_c   1.000
_cell.angle_alpha   90.00
_cell.angle_beta   90.00
_cell.angle_gamma   90.00
#
_symmetry.space_group_name_H-M   'P 1'
#
loop_
_entity.id
_entity.type
_entity.pdbx_description
1 polymer ?
#
loop_
_entity_poly.entity_id
_entity_poly.type
_entity_poly.pdbx_seq_one_letter_code
_entity_poly.pdbx_strand_id
1 'polypeptide(L)'
;MIRINIASMGLDMFKINVKSVAVLPIESFDALLSNNVRISIMDMLSRGPMTVTSLAQELGMLKGVVHRHVKALEDFGWIRQLSNDEVKVMGLSREANRIYYVPTAMVYLGFKLEMNDHGMKIIIPTNYGAFIDVRGHKFIILTPTFSNHDCKNSCPSHDACLDWIKRAGKQFHISIDYDDASRALMYLYTQLILKEFKINMVNNVIMLDSPRLNSIFIKHSNLAL
;
A
#
# COMPACT_ATOMS: atom_id res chain seq x y z
N MET A 1 -1.15 -10.42 2.90
CA MET A 1 -1.82 -10.60 1.60
C MET A 1 -3.24 -11.04 1.90
N ILE A 2 -4.21 -10.13 1.91
CA ILE A 2 -5.62 -10.53 2.09
C ILE A 2 -6.06 -11.13 0.75
N ARG A 3 -6.18 -12.47 0.69
CA ARG A 3 -6.77 -13.15 -0.46
C ARG A 3 -8.27 -13.26 -0.23
N ILE A 4 -9.03 -12.42 -0.93
CA ILE A 4 -10.48 -12.55 -1.00
C ILE A 4 -10.80 -13.36 -2.26
N ASN A 5 -11.14 -14.63 -2.09
CA ASN A 5 -11.76 -15.44 -3.13
C ASN A 5 -13.27 -15.22 -3.04
N ILE A 6 -13.86 -14.61 -4.07
CA ILE A 6 -15.33 -14.51 -4.19
C ILE A 6 -15.74 -15.36 -5.38
N ALA A 7 -16.25 -16.55 -5.10
CA ALA A 7 -16.96 -17.37 -6.07
C ALA A 7 -18.33 -16.73 -6.38
N SER A 8 -18.56 -16.51 -7.67
CA SER A 8 -19.83 -16.44 -8.40
C SER A 8 -21.07 -15.81 -7.75
N MET A 9 -21.53 -14.67 -8.28
CA MET A 9 -22.69 -14.54 -9.19
C MET A 9 -23.29 -13.13 -9.13
N GLY A 10 -23.51 -12.53 -10.31
CA GLY A 10 -24.65 -11.65 -10.58
C GLY A 10 -24.69 -10.26 -9.94
N LEU A 11 -24.00 -9.31 -10.58
CA LEU A 11 -24.38 -7.91 -10.85
C LEU A 11 -23.08 -7.16 -11.14
N ASP A 12 -23.00 -6.53 -12.31
CA ASP A 12 -21.86 -5.72 -12.76
C ASP A 12 -21.70 -4.44 -11.92
N MET A 13 -21.43 -4.60 -10.62
CA MET A 13 -20.83 -3.57 -9.79
C MET A 13 -19.34 -3.53 -10.13
N PHE A 14 -18.90 -2.40 -10.66
CA PHE A 14 -17.49 -2.02 -10.71
C PHE A 14 -16.81 -2.34 -9.38
N LYS A 15 -16.05 -3.44 -9.34
CA LYS A 15 -15.24 -3.83 -8.20
C LYS A 15 -14.13 -2.78 -8.07
N ILE A 16 -14.14 -1.99 -7.00
CA ILE A 16 -12.89 -1.37 -6.53
C ILE A 16 -11.92 -2.54 -6.35
N ASN A 17 -10.87 -2.56 -7.17
CA ASN A 17 -9.91 -3.64 -7.10
C ASN A 17 -9.10 -3.46 -5.82
N VAL A 18 -9.57 -4.03 -4.70
CA VAL A 18 -8.87 -3.96 -3.40
C VAL A 18 -7.46 -4.56 -3.48
N LYS A 19 -7.11 -5.28 -4.56
CA LYS A 19 -5.72 -5.67 -4.86
C LYS A 19 -4.80 -4.46 -5.09
N SER A 20 -5.34 -3.27 -5.34
CA SER A 20 -4.59 -2.03 -5.50
C SER A 20 -4.45 -1.24 -4.20
N VAL A 21 -4.99 -1.72 -3.08
CA VAL A 21 -4.88 -1.08 -1.75
C VAL A 21 -4.25 -2.05 -0.75
N ALA A 22 -3.20 -1.63 -0.07
CA ALA A 22 -2.60 -2.34 1.05
C ALA A 22 -2.85 -1.57 2.35
N VAL A 23 -3.24 -2.28 3.41
CA VAL A 23 -3.35 -1.72 4.75
C VAL A 23 -2.17 -2.27 5.56
N LEU A 24 -1.23 -1.40 5.92
CA LEU A 24 0.03 -1.75 6.57
C LEU A 24 0.09 -1.16 7.99
N PRO A 25 0.76 -1.83 8.93
CA PRO A 25 0.95 -1.26 10.26
C PRO A 25 1.73 0.06 10.15
N ILE A 26 1.44 1.04 11.01
CA ILE A 26 2.16 2.34 11.03
C ILE A 26 3.67 2.14 11.16
N GLU A 27 4.10 1.11 11.89
CA GLU A 27 5.51 0.75 12.05
C GLU A 27 6.19 0.42 10.70
N SER A 28 5.43 -0.01 9.70
CA SER A 28 5.94 -0.23 8.33
C SER A 28 6.23 1.09 7.61
N PHE A 29 5.47 2.15 7.89
CA PHE A 29 5.75 3.50 7.42
C PHE A 29 6.97 4.09 8.11
N ASP A 30 7.10 3.92 9.42
CA ASP A 30 8.28 4.38 10.16
C ASP A 30 9.55 3.66 9.68
N ALA A 31 9.46 2.36 9.44
CA ALA A 31 10.55 1.58 8.86
C ALA A 31 10.94 2.05 7.45
N LEU A 32 9.96 2.43 6.61
CA LEU A 32 10.23 3.02 5.30
C LEU A 32 10.95 4.37 5.43
N LEU A 33 10.43 5.25 6.29
CA LEU A 33 10.92 6.62 6.47
C LEU A 33 12.28 6.71 7.17
N SER A 34 12.63 5.72 8.00
CA SER A 34 13.94 5.65 8.66
C SER A 34 15.12 5.48 7.69
N ASN A 35 14.88 5.25 6.39
CA ASN A 35 15.94 5.01 5.43
C ASN A 35 15.62 5.53 4.01
N ASN A 36 16.36 6.56 3.58
CA ASN A 36 16.19 7.19 2.26
C ASN A 36 16.41 6.22 1.07
N VAL A 37 17.21 5.17 1.22
CA VAL A 37 17.40 4.16 0.16
C VAL A 37 16.10 3.39 -0.07
N ARG A 38 15.33 3.10 0.99
CA ARG A 38 14.04 2.42 0.86
C ARG A 38 13.01 3.28 0.12
N ILE A 39 12.97 4.58 0.42
CA ILE A 39 12.12 5.53 -0.30
C ILE A 39 12.54 5.60 -1.77
N SER A 40 13.84 5.67 -2.05
CA SER A 40 14.37 5.71 -3.41
C SER A 40 14.03 4.45 -4.20
N ILE A 41 14.11 3.27 -3.57
CA ILE A 41 13.68 2.01 -4.19
C ILE A 41 12.18 2.05 -4.53
N MET A 42 11.33 2.55 -3.62
CA MET A 42 9.90 2.68 -3.90
C MET A 42 9.62 3.66 -5.05
N ASP A 43 10.36 4.76 -5.14
CA ASP A 43 10.26 5.71 -6.26
C ASP A 43 10.70 5.07 -7.59
N MET A 44 11.80 4.32 -7.61
CA MET A 44 12.24 3.56 -8.78
C MET A 44 11.19 2.51 -9.20
N LEU A 45 10.64 1.76 -8.25
CA LEU A 45 9.61 0.75 -8.51
C LEU A 45 8.26 1.35 -8.94
N SER A 46 8.03 2.64 -8.72
CA SER A 46 6.86 3.36 -9.25
C SER A 46 6.91 3.53 -10.77
N ARG A 47 8.10 3.39 -11.38
CA ARG A 47 8.34 3.43 -12.83
C ARG A 47 8.12 2.07 -13.50
N GLY A 48 8.21 0.98 -12.74
CA GLY A 48 7.97 -0.37 -13.22
C GLY A 48 8.72 -1.46 -12.45
N PRO A 49 8.57 -2.73 -12.86
CA PRO A 49 9.23 -3.86 -12.20
C PRO A 49 10.75 -3.80 -12.34
N MET A 50 11.47 -4.05 -11.25
CA MET A 50 12.94 -4.02 -11.25
C MET A 50 13.56 -5.21 -10.53
N THR A 51 14.78 -5.55 -10.92
CA THR A 51 15.59 -6.56 -10.20
C THR A 51 16.47 -5.88 -9.15
N VAL A 52 16.95 -6.64 -8.16
CA VAL A 52 17.96 -6.15 -7.21
C VAL A 52 19.22 -5.66 -7.93
N THR A 53 19.61 -6.31 -9.03
CA THR A 53 20.77 -5.89 -9.84
C THR A 53 20.52 -4.52 -10.47
N SER A 54 19.34 -4.29 -11.06
CA SER A 54 18.98 -3.01 -11.68
C SER A 54 18.92 -1.88 -10.65
N LEU A 55 18.28 -2.15 -9.50
CA LEU A 55 18.22 -1.20 -8.38
C LEU A 55 19.63 -0.85 -7.87
N ALA A 56 20.50 -1.84 -7.73
CA ALA A 56 21.89 -1.63 -7.29
C ALA A 56 22.69 -0.77 -8.27
N GLN A 57 22.51 -0.99 -9.57
CA GLN A 57 23.14 -0.19 -10.61
C GLN A 57 22.66 1.26 -10.58
N GLU A 58 21.34 1.51 -10.49
CA GLU A 58 20.79 2.86 -10.46
C GLU A 58 21.13 3.62 -9.18
N LEU A 59 21.20 2.93 -8.04
CA LEU A 59 21.59 3.54 -6.76
C LEU A 59 23.12 3.73 -6.63
N GLY A 60 23.92 3.14 -7.53
CA GLY A 60 25.38 3.13 -7.39
C GLY A 60 25.86 2.36 -6.15
N MET A 61 25.13 1.33 -5.73
CA MET A 61 25.35 0.59 -4.48
C MET A 61 25.71 -0.87 -4.73
N LEU A 62 26.40 -1.50 -3.77
CA LEU A 62 26.66 -2.94 -3.81
C LEU A 62 25.35 -3.74 -3.76
N LYS A 63 25.23 -4.75 -4.64
CA LYS A 63 24.04 -5.62 -4.74
C LYS A 63 23.60 -6.21 -3.40
N GLY A 64 24.54 -6.66 -2.58
CA GLY A 64 24.24 -7.22 -1.25
C GLY A 64 23.62 -6.22 -0.28
N VAL A 65 23.99 -4.93 -0.37
CA VAL A 65 23.40 -3.87 0.45
C VAL A 65 21.97 -3.60 0.00
N VAL A 66 21.74 -3.43 -1.30
CA VAL A 66 20.40 -3.23 -1.87
C VAL A 66 19.48 -4.41 -1.60
N HIS A 67 20.00 -5.64 -1.68
CA HIS A 67 19.24 -6.84 -1.33
C HIS A 67 18.66 -6.77 0.09
N ARG A 68 19.41 -6.25 1.07
CA ARG A 68 18.89 -6.09 2.45
C ARG A 68 17.75 -5.06 2.52
N HIS A 69 17.82 -3.98 1.76
CA HIS A 69 16.74 -2.99 1.71
C HIS A 69 15.49 -3.52 1.00
N VAL A 70 15.67 -4.20 -0.13
CA VAL A 70 14.59 -4.89 -0.85
C VAL A 70 13.94 -5.93 0.05
N LYS A 71 14.73 -6.75 0.75
CA LYS A 71 14.19 -7.75 1.67
C LYS A 71 13.38 -7.12 2.79
N ALA A 72 13.87 -6.03 3.40
CA ALA A 72 13.13 -5.29 4.42
C ALA A 72 11.80 -4.73 3.87
N LEU A 73 11.81 -4.14 2.67
CA LEU A 73 10.58 -3.62 2.03
C LEU A 73 9.57 -4.73 1.75
N GLU A 74 10.02 -5.88 1.24
CA GLU A 74 9.17 -7.06 0.99
C GLU A 74 8.55 -7.56 2.29
N ASP A 75 9.38 -7.69 3.31
CA ASP A 75 9.00 -8.08 4.64
C ASP A 75 7.91 -7.16 5.20
N PHE A 76 8.12 -5.84 5.16
CA PHE A 76 7.13 -4.86 5.61
C PHE A 76 5.90 -4.73 4.68
N GLY A 77 5.84 -5.50 3.60
CA GLY A 77 4.68 -5.59 2.71
C GLY A 77 4.59 -4.48 1.66
N TRP A 78 5.61 -3.63 1.54
CA TRP A 78 5.67 -2.55 0.54
C TRP A 78 5.81 -3.09 -0.88
N ILE A 79 6.58 -4.17 -1.04
CA ILE A 79 6.86 -4.76 -2.34
C ILE A 79 6.61 -6.26 -2.31
N ARG A 80 6.50 -6.86 -3.50
CA ARG A 80 6.40 -8.30 -3.70
C ARG A 80 7.18 -8.71 -4.92
N GLN A 81 7.48 -10.00 -4.99
CA GLN A 81 8.01 -10.60 -6.21
C GLN A 81 6.87 -10.80 -7.22
N LEU A 82 7.18 -10.61 -8.50
CA LEU A 82 6.31 -11.04 -9.58
C LEU A 82 6.33 -12.57 -9.67
N SER A 83 5.16 -13.16 -9.89
CA SER A 83 5.06 -14.56 -10.28
C SER A 83 5.54 -14.77 -11.72
N ASN A 84 5.91 -16.01 -12.07
CA ASN A 84 6.35 -16.34 -13.43
C ASN A 84 5.29 -16.01 -14.49
N ASP A 85 4.01 -16.14 -14.16
CA ASP A 85 2.91 -15.79 -15.06
C ASP A 85 2.84 -14.28 -15.30
N GLU A 86 3.01 -13.47 -14.25
CA GLU A 86 3.07 -12.01 -14.38
C GLU A 86 4.28 -11.57 -15.20
N VAL A 87 5.46 -12.17 -14.96
CA VAL A 87 6.67 -11.93 -15.76
C VAL A 87 6.40 -12.23 -17.24
N LYS A 88 5.69 -13.32 -17.54
CA LYS A 88 5.28 -13.69 -18.91
C LYS A 88 4.34 -12.66 -19.54
N VAL A 89 3.30 -12.25 -18.82
CA VAL A 89 2.30 -11.29 -19.31
C VAL A 89 2.94 -9.92 -19.56
N MET A 90 3.91 -9.53 -18.74
CA MET A 90 4.63 -8.25 -18.87
C MET A 90 5.77 -8.28 -19.89
N GLY A 91 6.02 -9.42 -20.57
CA GLY A 91 7.07 -9.53 -21.58
C GLY A 91 8.50 -9.36 -21.04
N LEU A 92 8.72 -9.61 -19.75
CA LEU A 92 10.03 -9.46 -19.11
C LEU A 92 10.94 -10.68 -19.38
N SER A 93 12.26 -10.46 -19.36
CA SER A 93 13.27 -11.52 -19.57
C SER A 93 13.10 -12.65 -18.54
N ARG A 94 13.24 -13.90 -19.00
CA ARG A 94 13.08 -15.12 -18.19
C ARG A 94 14.38 -15.84 -17.91
N GLU A 95 15.49 -15.11 -17.84
CA GLU A 95 16.75 -15.68 -17.38
C GLU A 95 16.56 -16.41 -16.03
N ALA A 96 17.18 -17.59 -15.91
CA ALA A 96 17.10 -18.39 -14.70
C ALA A 96 17.54 -17.56 -13.48
N ASN A 97 16.79 -17.65 -12.38
CA ASN A 97 17.01 -16.92 -11.13
C ASN A 97 16.84 -15.39 -11.19
N ARG A 98 16.21 -14.84 -12.24
CA ARG A 98 15.91 -13.42 -12.32
C ARG A 98 14.59 -13.10 -11.59
N ILE A 99 14.71 -12.40 -10.46
CA ILE A 99 13.56 -12.01 -9.63
C ILE A 99 13.24 -10.54 -9.87
N TYR A 100 12.00 -10.26 -10.26
CA TYR A 100 11.46 -8.92 -10.42
C TYR A 100 10.59 -8.55 -9.23
N TYR A 101 10.80 -7.36 -8.70
CA TYR A 101 10.02 -6.79 -7.62
C TYR A 101 9.09 -5.70 -8.16
N VAL A 102 7.91 -5.61 -7.58
CA VAL A 102 6.92 -4.56 -7.81
C VAL A 102 6.33 -4.09 -6.50
N PRO A 103 5.76 -2.88 -6.43
CA PRO A 103 4.93 -2.48 -5.31
C PRO A 103 3.79 -3.46 -5.08
N THR A 104 3.45 -3.75 -3.82
CA THR A 104 2.36 -4.68 -3.49
C THR A 104 0.99 -4.11 -3.86
N ALA A 105 0.85 -2.79 -3.80
CA ALA A 105 -0.37 -2.04 -4.06
C ALA A 105 -0.07 -0.67 -4.68
N MET A 106 -1.12 0.00 -5.16
CA MET A 106 -1.06 1.36 -5.70
C MET A 106 -1.33 2.42 -4.62
N VAL A 107 -2.08 2.04 -3.59
CA VAL A 107 -2.41 2.88 -2.43
C VAL A 107 -2.10 2.09 -1.17
N TYR A 108 -1.51 2.75 -0.19
CA TYR A 108 -1.13 2.20 1.10
C TYR A 108 -1.80 3.05 2.18
N LEU A 109 -2.45 2.39 3.14
CA LEU A 109 -3.02 3.04 4.31
C LEU A 109 -2.34 2.49 5.56
N GLY A 110 -1.98 3.37 6.49
CA GLY A 110 -1.50 2.99 7.81
C GLY A 110 -2.65 2.52 8.69
N PHE A 111 -2.40 1.56 9.57
CA PHE A 111 -3.29 1.26 10.68
C PHE A 111 -2.52 1.10 11.99
N LYS A 112 -3.21 1.35 13.10
CA LYS A 112 -2.78 0.97 14.45
C LYS A 112 -3.91 0.24 15.17
N LEU A 113 -3.53 -0.59 16.12
CA LEU A 113 -4.45 -1.28 17.01
C LEU A 113 -4.43 -0.57 18.36
N GLU A 114 -5.61 -0.20 18.85
CA GLU A 114 -5.80 0.24 20.23
C GLU A 114 -6.56 -0.85 20.97
N MET A 115 -5.97 -1.38 22.04
CA MET A 115 -6.63 -2.35 22.92
C MET A 115 -7.15 -1.62 24.16
N ASN A 116 -8.37 -1.96 24.57
CA ASN A 116 -8.91 -1.59 25.86
C ASN A 116 -9.55 -2.83 26.50
N ASP A 117 -10.01 -2.68 27.75
CA ASP A 117 -10.65 -3.76 28.51
C ASP A 117 -11.90 -4.34 27.83
N HIS A 118 -12.43 -3.67 26.79
CA HIS A 118 -13.70 -3.97 26.14
C HIS A 118 -13.52 -4.44 24.69
N GLY A 119 -12.27 -4.57 24.22
CA GLY A 119 -11.96 -5.10 22.90
C GLY A 119 -10.80 -4.41 22.19
N MET A 120 -10.69 -4.69 20.89
CA MET A 120 -9.66 -4.17 20.01
C MET A 120 -10.28 -3.23 18.99
N LYS A 121 -9.73 -2.02 18.89
CA LYS A 121 -10.13 -1.00 17.92
C LYS A 121 -9.05 -0.87 16.85
N ILE A 122 -9.44 -1.10 15.60
CA ILE A 122 -8.59 -0.82 14.43
C ILE A 122 -8.77 0.64 14.05
N ILE A 123 -7.67 1.40 13.99
CA ILE A 123 -7.67 2.81 13.60
C ILE A 123 -6.85 2.95 12.34
N ILE A 124 -7.45 3.53 11.30
CA ILE A 124 -6.81 3.84 10.02
C ILE A 124 -6.75 5.36 9.90
N PRO A 125 -5.67 6.00 10.37
CA PRO A 125 -5.59 7.45 10.35
C PRO A 125 -5.33 7.95 8.92
N THR A 126 -5.98 9.04 8.52
CA THR A 126 -5.88 9.60 7.16
C THR A 126 -4.55 10.30 6.87
N ASN A 127 -3.73 10.50 7.90
CA ASN A 127 -2.41 11.11 7.82
C ASN A 127 -1.27 10.08 7.79
N TYR A 128 -1.55 8.78 7.69
CA TYR A 128 -0.57 7.76 7.34
C TYR A 128 -1.04 7.06 6.07
N GLY A 129 -0.43 7.42 4.96
CA GLY A 129 -0.75 6.81 3.69
C GLY A 129 0.33 7.04 2.65
N ALA A 130 0.27 6.29 1.56
CA ALA A 130 1.15 6.48 0.43
C ALA A 130 0.44 6.01 -0.84
N PHE A 131 0.85 6.51 -1.99
CA PHE A 131 0.33 6.04 -3.27
C PHE A 131 1.34 6.25 -4.38
N ILE A 132 1.10 5.57 -5.50
CA ILE A 132 1.90 5.69 -6.71
C ILE A 132 1.13 6.54 -7.72
N ASP A 133 1.70 7.68 -8.09
CA ASP A 133 1.27 8.42 -9.28
C ASP A 133 1.90 7.75 -10.50
N VAL A 134 1.13 6.91 -11.18
CA VAL A 134 1.57 6.18 -12.38
C VAL A 134 1.92 7.15 -13.51
N ARG A 135 1.22 8.28 -13.63
CA ARG A 135 1.47 9.24 -14.71
C ARG A 135 2.71 10.07 -14.42
N GLY A 136 2.88 10.45 -13.16
CA GLY A 136 4.05 11.19 -12.69
C GLY A 136 5.28 10.30 -12.45
N HIS A 137 5.12 8.98 -12.45
CA HIS A 137 6.13 8.00 -12.04
C HIS A 137 6.78 8.35 -10.70
N LYS A 138 5.93 8.68 -9.72
CA LYS A 138 6.36 9.08 -8.38
C LYS A 138 5.70 8.23 -7.32
N PHE A 139 6.48 7.89 -6.30
CA PHE A 139 5.96 7.38 -5.05
C PHE A 139 5.73 8.54 -4.07
N ILE A 140 4.47 8.74 -3.68
CA ILE A 140 4.03 9.83 -2.81
C ILE A 140 3.69 9.23 -1.46
N ILE A 141 4.32 9.73 -0.40
CA ILE A 141 4.04 9.36 0.99
C ILE A 141 3.25 10.51 1.64
N LEU A 142 2.47 10.22 2.66
CA LEU A 142 1.80 11.14 3.57
C LEU A 142 2.00 10.63 4.99
N THR A 143 2.84 11.29 5.78
CA THR A 143 2.99 11.05 7.21
C THR A 143 3.13 12.37 7.98
N PRO A 144 2.88 12.40 9.30
CA PRO A 144 3.05 13.61 10.09
C PRO A 144 4.51 14.10 10.15
N THR A 145 5.46 13.19 9.98
CA THR A 145 6.91 13.42 10.16
C THR A 145 7.65 13.73 8.87
N PHE A 146 7.01 13.55 7.72
CA PHE A 146 7.56 13.90 6.42
C PHE A 146 6.85 15.18 5.97
N SER A 147 7.59 16.21 5.57
CA SER A 147 7.02 17.56 5.35
C SER A 147 6.92 17.95 3.87
N ASN A 148 7.31 17.06 2.96
CA ASN A 148 7.43 17.35 1.53
C ASN A 148 6.16 16.95 0.74
N HIS A 149 4.98 17.31 1.26
CA HIS A 149 3.71 16.64 0.93
C HIS A 149 2.72 17.39 0.05
N ASP A 150 3.03 18.59 -0.43
CA ASP A 150 2.07 19.30 -1.30
C ASP A 150 2.12 18.73 -2.72
N CYS A 151 1.23 17.77 -2.95
CA CYS A 151 0.88 17.25 -4.27
C CYS A 151 0.49 18.41 -5.19
N LYS A 152 -0.24 19.38 -4.65
CA LYS A 152 -0.63 20.62 -5.32
C LYS A 152 0.51 21.32 -6.08
N ASN A 153 1.72 21.32 -5.55
CA ASN A 153 2.85 22.04 -6.14
C ASN A 153 3.88 21.13 -6.84
N SER A 154 3.76 19.81 -6.69
CA SER A 154 4.81 18.85 -7.07
C SER A 154 4.33 17.70 -7.96
N CYS A 155 3.01 17.56 -8.11
CA CYS A 155 2.35 16.53 -8.89
C CYS A 155 1.65 17.16 -10.11
N PRO A 156 2.14 16.91 -11.33
CA PRO A 156 1.52 17.41 -12.56
C PRO A 156 0.07 16.93 -12.75
N SER A 157 -0.31 15.83 -12.08
CA SER A 157 -1.64 15.23 -12.18
C SER A 157 -2.61 15.68 -11.08
N HIS A 158 -2.22 16.65 -10.24
CA HIS A 158 -2.98 17.07 -9.06
C HIS A 158 -4.47 17.34 -9.34
N ASP A 159 -4.79 18.27 -10.25
CA ASP A 159 -6.18 18.70 -10.49
C ASP A 159 -7.01 17.57 -11.09
N ALA A 160 -6.45 16.85 -12.07
CA ALA A 160 -7.11 15.70 -12.68
C ALA A 160 -7.36 14.57 -11.65
N CYS A 161 -6.43 14.37 -10.71
CA CYS A 161 -6.55 13.42 -9.61
C CYS A 161 -7.65 13.87 -8.64
N LEU A 162 -7.64 15.13 -8.20
CA LEU A 162 -8.63 15.69 -7.28
C LEU A 162 -10.05 15.61 -7.86
N ASP A 163 -10.22 15.96 -9.14
CA ASP A 163 -11.49 15.85 -9.84
C ASP A 163 -11.99 14.41 -9.92
N TRP A 164 -11.09 13.47 -10.22
CA TRP A 164 -11.42 12.05 -10.22
C TRP A 164 -11.85 11.57 -8.82
N ILE A 165 -11.10 11.95 -7.78
CA ILE A 165 -11.40 11.62 -6.38
C ILE A 165 -12.78 12.14 -6.00
N LYS A 166 -13.09 13.42 -6.27
CA LYS A 166 -14.40 14.04 -5.95
C LYS A 166 -15.55 13.34 -6.69
N ARG A 167 -15.36 12.95 -7.96
CA ARG A 167 -16.35 12.16 -8.72
C ARG A 167 -16.56 10.78 -8.12
N ALA A 168 -15.47 10.07 -7.78
CA ALA A 168 -15.54 8.76 -7.13
C ALA A 168 -16.24 8.85 -5.75
N GLY A 169 -15.91 9.86 -4.94
CA GLY A 169 -16.56 10.10 -3.66
C GLY A 169 -18.07 10.19 -3.78
N LYS A 170 -18.59 10.95 -4.75
CA LYS A 170 -20.04 11.03 -5.02
C LYS A 170 -20.67 9.68 -5.32
N GLN A 171 -20.00 8.83 -6.11
CA GLN A 171 -20.49 7.49 -6.45
C GLN A 171 -20.61 6.58 -5.22
N PHE A 172 -19.69 6.72 -4.26
CA PHE A 172 -19.69 5.92 -3.03
C PHE A 172 -20.38 6.61 -1.85
N HIS A 173 -21.11 7.70 -2.08
CA HIS A 173 -21.75 8.51 -1.03
C HIS A 173 -20.75 8.92 0.06
N ILE A 174 -19.60 9.45 -0.34
CA ILE A 174 -18.55 10.01 0.51
C ILE A 174 -18.38 11.49 0.11
N SER A 175 -18.62 12.40 1.05
CA SER A 175 -18.38 13.82 0.83
C SER A 175 -16.89 14.11 0.96
N ILE A 176 -16.28 14.71 -0.08
CA ILE A 176 -14.86 15.02 -0.11
C ILE A 176 -14.68 16.53 -0.16
N ASP A 177 -14.26 17.08 0.97
CA ASP A 177 -14.01 18.52 1.17
C ASP A 177 -12.53 18.77 1.44
N TYR A 178 -11.71 18.45 0.43
CA TYR A 178 -10.27 18.67 0.44
C TYR A 178 -9.86 19.32 -0.87
N ASP A 179 -8.88 20.22 -0.79
CA ASP A 179 -8.27 20.90 -1.94
C ASP A 179 -6.93 20.31 -2.38
N ASP A 180 -6.34 19.45 -1.55
CA ASP A 180 -5.14 18.69 -1.88
C ASP A 180 -5.52 17.27 -2.30
N ALA A 181 -5.10 16.86 -3.50
CA ALA A 181 -5.41 15.56 -4.07
C ALA A 181 -4.93 14.40 -3.20
N SER A 182 -3.75 14.51 -2.56
CA SER A 182 -3.23 13.43 -1.74
C SER A 182 -4.08 13.20 -0.49
N ARG A 183 -4.46 14.27 0.23
CA ARG A 183 -5.35 14.17 1.39
C ARG A 183 -6.75 13.67 0.99
N ALA A 184 -7.28 14.19 -0.12
CA ALA A 184 -8.56 13.74 -0.66
C ALA A 184 -8.55 12.23 -0.98
N LEU A 185 -7.45 11.74 -1.57
CA LEU A 185 -7.27 10.33 -1.94
C LEU A 185 -7.22 9.44 -0.69
N MET A 186 -6.40 9.81 0.30
CA MET A 186 -6.29 9.06 1.55
C MET A 186 -7.63 9.01 2.26
N TYR A 187 -8.34 10.14 2.35
CA TYR A 187 -9.67 10.18 2.94
C TYR A 187 -10.65 9.25 2.22
N LEU A 188 -10.74 9.32 0.89
CA LEU A 188 -11.62 8.45 0.10
C LEU A 188 -11.34 6.97 0.38
N TYR A 189 -10.08 6.54 0.27
CA TYR A 189 -9.73 5.13 0.46
C TYR A 189 -9.89 4.67 1.91
N THR A 190 -9.61 5.51 2.90
CA THR A 190 -9.90 5.20 4.31
C THR A 190 -11.40 4.96 4.51
N GLN A 191 -12.27 5.83 3.98
CA GLN A 191 -13.72 5.66 4.10
C GLN A 191 -14.20 4.38 3.41
N LEU A 192 -13.68 4.07 2.22
CA LEU A 192 -14.01 2.83 1.51
C LEU A 192 -13.60 1.59 2.30
N ILE A 193 -12.37 1.55 2.79
CA ILE A 193 -11.84 0.41 3.56
C ILE A 193 -12.61 0.23 4.88
N LEU A 194 -12.97 1.32 5.57
CA LEU A 194 -13.78 1.24 6.80
C LEU A 194 -15.19 0.72 6.52
N LYS A 195 -15.82 1.11 5.40
CA LYS A 195 -17.11 0.54 4.97
C LYS A 195 -16.98 -0.96 4.71
N GLU A 196 -15.93 -1.39 4.00
CA GLU A 196 -15.64 -2.81 3.76
C GLU A 196 -15.39 -3.59 5.06
N PHE A 197 -14.59 -3.05 5.98
CA PHE A 197 -14.37 -3.68 7.28
C PHE A 197 -15.68 -3.83 8.06
N LYS A 198 -16.54 -2.81 8.07
CA LYS A 198 -17.84 -2.87 8.75
C LYS A 198 -18.72 -3.97 8.16
N ILE A 199 -18.82 -4.05 6.84
CA ILE A 199 -19.61 -5.10 6.15
C ILE A 199 -19.06 -6.49 6.50
N ASN A 200 -17.74 -6.66 6.46
CA ASN A 200 -17.11 -7.95 6.73
C ASN A 200 -17.16 -8.36 8.20
N MET A 201 -17.04 -7.43 9.16
CA MET A 201 -17.19 -7.73 10.59
C MET A 201 -18.62 -8.11 10.97
N VAL A 202 -19.63 -7.54 10.29
CA VAL A 202 -21.03 -7.88 10.52
C VAL A 202 -21.36 -9.27 9.96
N ASN A 203 -20.71 -9.64 8.85
CA ASN A 203 -21.05 -10.86 8.11
C ASN A 203 -20.14 -12.06 8.43
N ASN A 204 -18.96 -11.86 9.05
CA ASN A 204 -17.99 -12.91 9.37
C ASN A 204 -17.07 -12.51 10.55
N VAL A 205 -16.48 -13.51 11.22
CA VAL A 205 -15.24 -13.29 11.99
C VAL A 205 -14.13 -12.96 11.00
N ILE A 206 -13.57 -11.76 11.07
CA ILE A 206 -12.44 -11.39 10.21
C ILE A 206 -11.21 -12.21 10.62
N MET A 207 -10.90 -13.26 9.86
CA MET A 207 -9.57 -13.88 9.87
C MET A 207 -8.62 -13.01 9.04
N LEU A 208 -7.75 -12.26 9.73
CA LEU A 208 -6.64 -11.55 9.12
C LEU A 208 -5.51 -12.55 8.81
N ASP A 209 -5.64 -13.29 7.70
CA ASP A 209 -4.59 -14.20 7.22
C ASP A 209 -3.37 -13.41 6.69
N SER A 210 -2.59 -12.89 7.63
CA SER A 210 -1.20 -12.50 7.42
C SER A 210 -0.39 -13.16 8.53
N PRO A 211 0.61 -14.00 8.20
CA PRO A 211 1.52 -14.56 9.20
C PRO A 211 2.15 -13.49 10.11
N ARG A 212 2.30 -12.25 9.59
CA ARG A 212 2.77 -11.08 10.35
C ARG A 212 1.69 -10.39 11.15
N LEU A 213 0.43 -10.35 10.69
CA LEU A 213 -0.67 -9.87 11.55
C LEU A 213 -0.85 -10.86 12.70
N ASN A 214 -0.74 -12.16 12.45
CA ASN A 214 -0.75 -13.17 13.49
C ASN A 214 0.42 -12.98 14.47
N SER A 215 1.65 -12.74 14.00
CA SER A 215 2.79 -12.52 14.90
C SER A 215 2.72 -11.20 15.67
N ILE A 216 2.20 -10.12 15.07
CA ILE A 216 1.98 -8.82 15.74
C ILE A 216 0.83 -8.95 16.74
N PHE A 217 -0.24 -9.66 16.37
CA PHE A 217 -1.39 -9.95 17.22
C PHE A 217 -0.97 -10.78 18.43
N ILE A 218 -0.28 -11.91 18.24
CA ILE A 218 0.28 -12.76 19.29
C ILE A 218 1.23 -11.98 20.22
N LYS A 219 2.09 -11.13 19.64
CA LYS A 219 3.04 -10.30 20.41
C LYS A 219 2.36 -9.20 21.21
N HIS A 220 1.25 -8.63 20.73
CA HIS A 220 0.51 -7.58 21.42
C HIS A 220 -0.58 -8.09 22.37
N SER A 221 -1.13 -9.29 22.15
CA SER A 221 -2.15 -9.87 23.01
C SER A 221 -1.60 -10.56 24.26
N ASN A 222 -0.29 -10.53 24.52
CA ASN A 222 0.37 -11.30 25.60
C ASN A 222 -0.05 -12.78 25.65
N LEU A 223 -0.50 -13.34 24.51
CA LEU A 223 -0.78 -14.76 24.38
C LEU A 223 0.55 -15.43 24.12
N ALA A 224 1.33 -15.61 25.18
CA ALA A 224 2.43 -16.57 25.17
C ALA A 224 1.83 -17.97 24.91
N LEU A 225 2.50 -18.74 24.06
CA LEU A 225 2.34 -20.20 24.05
C LEU A 225 2.70 -20.76 25.43
#